data_AF-A0A5M3YXA2-F1
#
_entry.id   AF-A0A5M3YXA2-F1
#
_cell.length_a   1.000
_cell.length_b   1.000
_cell.length_c   1.000
_cell.angle_alpha   90.00
_cell.angle_beta   90.00
_cell.angle_gamma   90.00
#
_symmetry.space_group_name_H-M   'P 1'
#
loop_
_entity.id
_entity.type
_entity.pdbx_description
1 polymer ?
#
loop_
_entity_poly.entity_id
_entity_poly.type
_entity_poly.pdbx_seq_one_letter_code
_entity_poly.pdbx_strand_id
1 'polypeptide(L)'
;MDKEHPRGEPHKDRGDTGGESDAYNKLEVVLSPDFSHRRKSSLVMANDKGKRPIVDPPDEKTACFVHSLIAGEWIEPTNKAKVVPDTQQPPQEDAVLVDEASREDDVITVADVGDPRTKQTQKIVQSRHLTKKQLSDMAWNVRKLSKKLDSIKLKLSVKNVFLVTKKGDDFVVGYTKKVTQWLLSDERDAKYVVYVEKRLEDDPEFGAAQLLEEEPAAKGRLKFWDTDFVHEKAHIFDFVITLGGDGTVLYTSWLFQHVVPPVLSFSLGSLGFLTKFDFNNYQKTLESAFKEGVAVSLRLRFECTIMRSNPLPKGSAGTKRDLVEELIGEEAEDTLTHKPDKVIQILNDVVLDRGPNPTMSSIELFGDDEHFTTLLADGVCIATPTGSTAYNLAAGGSLCHPDNPVILVTAICAHTLSFRPIILPDTIVLRMGVPYDARTSSWASFDGRQRIELHPGDYVTVSASRYPFANVLPKARRGNDWVHSISKTLNWNSRERQKSLK
;
A
#
# COMPACT_ATOMS: atom_id res chain seq x y z
N MET A 1 55.64 14.52 -50.97
CA MET A 1 54.94 15.81 -50.95
C MET A 1 54.48 16.04 -49.52
N ASP A 2 55.03 16.92 -48.68
CA ASP A 2 56.30 17.63 -48.60
C ASP A 2 56.31 18.21 -47.17
N LYS A 3 57.37 17.94 -46.38
CA LYS A 3 58.12 18.88 -45.51
C LYS A 3 57.34 19.61 -44.37
N GLU A 4 57.82 19.70 -43.13
CA GLU A 4 59.18 20.05 -42.66
C GLU A 4 59.32 19.82 -41.13
N HIS A 5 60.54 19.53 -40.68
CA HIS A 5 61.06 19.63 -39.29
C HIS A 5 61.83 20.98 -39.17
N PRO A 6 62.23 21.56 -37.99
CA PRO A 6 62.99 20.86 -36.92
C PRO A 6 63.01 21.43 -35.45
N ARG A 7 63.44 20.55 -34.51
CA ARG A 7 64.42 20.69 -33.37
C ARG A 7 64.41 21.85 -32.34
N GLY A 8 64.57 21.47 -31.06
CA GLY A 8 65.29 22.25 -30.02
C GLY A 8 65.08 21.85 -28.54
N GLU A 9 65.94 21.00 -27.98
CA GLU A 9 66.13 20.64 -26.53
C GLU A 9 67.09 21.65 -25.79
N PRO A 10 67.55 21.51 -24.51
CA PRO A 10 67.10 20.84 -23.24
C PRO A 10 67.34 21.65 -21.90
N HIS A 11 67.13 20.98 -20.74
CA HIS A 11 67.60 21.23 -19.33
C HIS A 11 66.84 22.27 -18.45
N LYS A 12 66.55 22.06 -17.15
CA LYS A 12 67.34 21.44 -16.06
C LYS A 12 66.47 21.13 -14.82
N ASP A 13 66.88 20.13 -14.03
CA ASP A 13 66.39 19.75 -12.70
C ASP A 13 66.25 20.90 -11.68
N ARG A 14 65.25 20.77 -10.80
CA ARG A 14 65.37 20.87 -9.34
C ARG A 14 64.04 20.47 -8.67
N GLY A 15 64.08 19.44 -7.82
CA GLY A 15 62.97 19.09 -6.96
C GLY A 15 62.80 20.07 -5.80
N ASP A 16 61.60 20.13 -5.25
CA ASP A 16 61.36 19.98 -3.82
C ASP A 16 59.87 19.67 -3.55
N THR A 17 59.65 19.19 -2.35
CA THR A 17 58.56 18.42 -1.76
C THR A 17 57.40 19.24 -1.18
N GLY A 18 56.28 18.55 -0.90
CA GLY A 18 55.12 19.02 -0.14
C GLY A 18 53.88 19.15 -1.03
N GLY A 19 52.71 18.57 -0.75
CA GLY A 19 52.14 18.03 0.47
C GLY A 19 50.62 18.28 0.35
N GLU A 20 49.83 17.21 0.36
CA GLU A 20 48.39 17.12 0.65
C GLU A 20 47.43 18.25 0.25
N SER A 21 46.42 17.91 -0.55
CA SER A 21 45.04 17.85 -0.04
C SER A 21 44.07 17.28 -1.08
N ASP A 22 43.34 16.26 -0.65
CA ASP A 22 42.24 15.62 -1.36
C ASP A 22 41.20 16.67 -1.79
N ALA A 23 41.11 16.88 -3.10
CA ALA A 23 39.99 17.58 -3.72
C ALA A 23 38.75 16.65 -3.67
N TYR A 24 38.12 16.56 -2.50
CA TYR A 24 36.75 16.10 -2.41
C TYR A 24 35.88 17.05 -3.22
N ASN A 25 35.32 16.54 -4.32
CA ASN A 25 34.21 17.16 -5.05
C ASN A 25 33.09 17.50 -4.06
N LYS A 26 33.06 18.74 -3.57
CA LYS A 26 31.93 19.31 -2.86
C LYS A 26 30.79 19.42 -3.86
N LEU A 27 29.89 18.44 -3.86
CA LEU A 27 28.58 18.55 -4.47
C LEU A 27 27.84 19.68 -3.77
N GLU A 28 27.83 20.86 -4.40
CA GLU A 28 26.98 21.96 -3.99
C GLU A 28 25.56 21.64 -4.46
N VAL A 29 24.72 21.15 -3.53
CA VAL A 29 23.29 20.99 -3.76
C VAL A 29 22.67 22.38 -3.71
N VAL A 30 22.57 23.02 -4.86
CA VAL A 30 21.81 24.27 -5.02
C VAL A 30 20.33 23.90 -4.96
N LEU A 31 19.72 24.11 -3.79
CA LEU A 31 18.27 24.08 -3.65
C LEU A 31 17.74 25.39 -4.24
N SER A 32 17.30 25.37 -5.50
CA SER A 32 16.56 26.49 -6.09
C SER A 32 15.34 26.78 -5.22
N PRO A 33 15.22 27.98 -4.62
CA PRO A 33 14.17 28.29 -3.66
C PRO A 33 12.89 28.71 -4.38
N ASP A 34 12.44 27.98 -5.39
CA ASP A 34 11.19 28.30 -6.09
C ASP A 34 10.60 27.05 -6.74
N PHE A 35 9.74 26.35 -6.00
CA PHE A 35 8.51 25.72 -6.49
C PHE A 35 7.62 25.45 -5.27
N SER A 36 7.25 26.51 -4.54
CA SER A 36 6.08 26.45 -3.66
C SER A 36 4.81 26.51 -4.52
N HIS A 37 4.63 25.56 -5.45
CA HIS A 37 3.32 25.37 -6.07
C HIS A 37 2.39 24.83 -4.98
N ARG A 38 1.58 25.75 -4.44
CA ARG A 38 0.41 25.38 -3.65
C ARG A 38 -0.49 24.56 -4.57
N ARG A 39 -0.63 23.28 -4.26
CA ARG A 39 -1.39 22.31 -5.04
C ARG A 39 -2.78 22.85 -5.39
N LYS A 40 -3.08 22.90 -6.68
CA LYS A 40 -4.36 23.40 -7.23
C LYS A 40 -5.55 22.48 -6.89
N SER A 41 -5.29 21.20 -6.59
CA SER A 41 -6.33 20.19 -6.32
C SER A 41 -6.17 19.41 -5.01
N SER A 42 -5.18 19.70 -4.15
CA SER A 42 -5.23 19.19 -2.78
C SER A 42 -5.93 20.18 -1.88
N LEU A 43 -7.05 19.76 -1.31
CA LEU A 43 -7.68 20.42 -0.19
C LEU A 43 -6.69 20.71 0.94
N VAL A 44 -6.21 21.95 1.02
CA VAL A 44 -5.84 22.60 2.30
C VAL A 44 -7.10 23.30 2.77
N MET A 45 -7.89 22.64 3.62
CA MET A 45 -8.99 23.29 4.32
C MET A 45 -8.41 24.22 5.40
N ALA A 46 -8.08 25.44 5.00
CA ALA A 46 -7.72 26.50 5.93
C ALA A 46 -8.53 27.75 5.58
N ASN A 47 -9.86 27.67 5.69
CA ASN A 47 -10.77 28.79 6.01
C ASN A 47 -12.24 28.45 5.74
N ASP A 48 -12.84 27.53 6.52
CA ASP A 48 -14.30 27.55 6.63
C ASP A 48 -14.75 27.40 8.08
N LYS A 49 -15.11 28.54 8.68
CA LYS A 49 -15.78 28.61 9.98
C LYS A 49 -17.27 28.33 9.73
N GLY A 50 -17.69 27.06 9.68
CA GLY A 50 -19.13 26.82 9.67
C GLY A 50 -19.66 25.41 9.55
N LYS A 51 -19.11 24.55 8.69
CA LYS A 51 -19.65 23.19 8.50
C LYS A 51 -18.53 22.19 8.31
N ARG A 52 -18.28 21.38 9.34
CA ARG A 52 -17.35 20.26 9.27
C ARG A 52 -17.89 19.25 8.24
N PRO A 53 -17.08 18.74 7.30
CA PRO A 53 -17.44 17.53 6.58
C PRO A 53 -17.71 16.42 7.60
N ILE A 54 -18.68 15.55 7.33
CA ILE A 54 -18.90 14.35 8.14
C ILE A 54 -17.65 13.49 7.93
N VAL A 55 -16.76 13.59 8.90
CA VAL A 55 -15.53 12.80 9.06
C VAL A 55 -15.90 11.73 10.06
N ASP A 56 -15.76 10.47 9.67
CA ASP A 56 -15.92 9.35 10.59
C ASP A 56 -15.08 9.60 11.86
N PRO A 57 -15.63 9.35 13.05
CA PRO A 57 -14.92 9.63 14.29
C PRO A 57 -13.60 8.84 14.34
N PRO A 58 -12.51 9.45 14.81
CA PRO A 58 -11.24 8.76 14.99
C PRO A 58 -11.39 7.67 16.04
N ASP A 59 -10.96 6.46 15.71
CA ASP A 59 -10.74 5.41 16.67
C ASP A 59 -9.40 5.68 17.38
N GLU A 60 -9.45 6.04 18.67
CA GLU A 60 -8.27 6.27 19.52
C GLU A 60 -7.50 4.98 19.85
N LYS A 61 -7.78 3.89 19.14
CA LYS A 61 -7.18 2.57 19.30
C LYS A 61 -6.80 2.00 17.93
N THR A 62 -5.75 2.51 17.28
CA THR A 62 -5.10 1.73 16.23
C THR A 62 -4.52 0.46 16.87
N ALA A 63 -5.33 -0.60 16.93
CA ALA A 63 -5.01 -1.85 17.64
C ALA A 63 -4.05 -2.76 16.87
N CYS A 64 -3.90 -2.55 15.55
CA CYS A 64 -2.93 -3.32 14.78
C CYS A 64 -1.52 -2.78 15.05
N PHE A 65 -0.71 -3.60 15.73
CA PHE A 65 0.69 -3.36 16.04
C PHE A 65 1.49 -2.80 14.83
N VAL A 66 1.31 -3.38 13.65
CA VAL A 66 2.03 -2.97 12.43
C VAL A 66 1.75 -1.52 12.07
N HIS A 67 0.50 -1.07 12.21
CA HIS A 67 0.12 0.30 11.88
C HIS A 67 0.41 1.29 13.02
N SER A 68 0.46 0.82 14.26
CA SER A 68 1.00 1.59 15.39
C SER A 68 2.48 1.92 15.19
N LEU A 69 3.28 0.96 14.68
CA LEU A 69 4.68 1.21 14.31
C LEU A 69 4.81 2.27 13.20
N ILE A 70 3.92 2.23 12.19
CA ILE A 70 3.87 3.27 11.15
C ILE A 70 3.56 4.63 11.77
N ALA A 71 2.54 4.70 12.64
CA ALA A 71 2.08 5.95 13.25
C ALA A 71 3.10 6.57 14.22
N GLY A 72 3.83 5.75 14.98
CA GLY A 72 4.87 6.20 15.92
C GLY A 72 6.09 6.82 15.22
N GLU A 73 6.43 6.38 14.01
CA GLU A 73 7.49 7.00 13.19
C GLU A 73 6.99 8.23 12.40
N TRP A 74 5.69 8.53 12.43
CA TRP A 74 5.04 9.57 11.63
C TRP A 74 4.75 10.90 12.35
N ILE A 75 5.27 11.08 13.56
CA ILE A 75 5.15 12.35 14.29
C ILE A 75 6.23 13.31 13.78
N GLU A 76 5.82 14.35 13.04
CA GLU A 76 6.72 15.47 12.72
C GLU A 76 7.29 16.08 14.02
N PRO A 77 8.60 16.38 14.08
CA PRO A 77 9.21 16.97 15.26
C PRO A 77 8.66 18.37 15.47
N THR A 78 7.94 18.59 16.57
CA THR A 78 7.63 19.94 17.02
C THR A 78 8.93 20.58 17.49
N ASN A 79 9.55 21.34 16.58
CA ASN A 79 10.68 22.19 16.87
C ASN A 79 10.19 23.39 17.70
N LYS A 80 10.09 23.20 19.01
CA LYS A 80 10.13 24.28 20.00
C LYS A 80 11.01 23.82 21.15
N ALA A 81 12.29 24.11 21.00
CA ALA A 81 13.21 24.22 22.12
C ALA A 81 12.58 25.14 23.18
N LYS A 82 12.09 24.55 24.27
CA LYS A 82 11.95 25.30 25.52
C LYS A 82 13.34 25.34 26.13
N VAL A 83 13.99 26.48 25.94
CA VAL A 83 15.11 26.93 26.77
C VAL A 83 14.62 26.94 28.22
N VAL A 84 15.17 26.07 29.04
CA VAL A 84 15.19 26.21 30.49
C VAL A 84 16.64 26.58 30.83
N PRO A 85 16.91 27.78 31.37
CA PRO A 85 18.24 28.09 31.87
C PRO A 85 18.34 27.55 33.30
N ASP A 86 19.20 26.58 33.54
CA ASP A 86 19.78 26.43 34.86
C ASP A 86 21.14 25.72 34.79
N THR A 87 21.88 25.84 35.86
CA THR A 87 23.25 26.37 35.87
C THR A 87 24.29 25.26 36.11
N GLN A 88 25.55 25.56 35.76
CA GLN A 88 26.81 24.99 36.29
C GLN A 88 27.38 23.68 35.73
N GLN A 89 28.71 23.65 35.83
CA GLN A 89 29.76 23.01 35.03
C GLN A 89 30.14 21.56 35.44
N PRO A 90 30.97 20.85 34.63
CA PRO A 90 31.32 19.41 34.72
C PRO A 90 32.67 19.22 35.49
N PRO A 91 33.49 18.14 35.38
CA PRO A 91 33.45 16.87 34.62
C PRO A 91 33.98 15.61 35.37
N GLN A 92 34.29 14.53 34.61
CA GLN A 92 35.21 13.39 34.91
C GLN A 92 34.63 12.21 35.72
N GLU A 93 34.97 10.94 35.49
CA GLU A 93 35.90 10.23 34.61
C GLU A 93 35.54 8.72 34.63
N ASP A 94 36.26 7.95 33.83
CA ASP A 94 36.53 6.50 33.93
C ASP A 94 35.84 5.51 32.99
N ALA A 95 36.72 4.96 32.16
CA ALA A 95 36.58 3.91 31.18
C ALA A 95 36.50 2.52 31.83
N VAL A 96 35.81 1.58 31.18
CA VAL A 96 36.21 0.16 31.15
C VAL A 96 35.73 -0.46 29.81
N LEU A 97 36.70 -0.99 29.04
CA LEU A 97 36.51 -1.94 27.94
C LEU A 97 36.01 -3.30 28.50
N VAL A 98 35.22 -4.08 27.75
CA VAL A 98 35.41 -5.53 27.52
C VAL A 98 34.23 -6.15 26.73
N ASP A 99 34.63 -6.86 25.67
CA ASP A 99 34.11 -8.04 24.96
C ASP A 99 32.80 -8.11 24.15
N GLU A 100 33.03 -8.58 22.92
CA GLU A 100 32.15 -9.32 22.03
C GLU A 100 31.56 -10.57 22.71
N ALA A 101 30.24 -10.73 22.68
CA ALA A 101 29.52 -11.95 22.27
C ALA A 101 28.10 -12.00 22.83
N SER A 102 27.11 -11.65 22.00
CA SER A 102 25.82 -12.39 21.95
C SER A 102 25.03 -11.95 20.73
N ARG A 103 24.77 -12.92 19.83
CA ARG A 103 23.66 -12.82 18.88
C ARG A 103 22.39 -13.01 19.71
N GLU A 104 21.73 -11.92 20.05
CA GLU A 104 20.36 -11.97 20.54
C GLU A 104 19.41 -11.99 19.34
N ASP A 105 18.58 -13.02 19.26
CA ASP A 105 17.43 -13.04 18.36
C ASP A 105 16.52 -11.87 18.73
N ASP A 106 16.47 -10.83 17.88
CA ASP A 106 15.59 -9.66 18.02
C ASP A 106 14.10 -10.09 17.96
N VAL A 107 13.57 -10.55 19.10
CA VAL A 107 12.16 -10.83 19.33
C VAL A 107 11.60 -9.69 20.16
N ILE A 108 10.86 -8.79 19.52
CA ILE A 108 10.15 -7.71 20.23
C ILE A 108 8.88 -8.30 20.87
N THR A 109 8.86 -8.39 22.20
CA THR A 109 7.65 -8.63 23.01
C THR A 109 7.24 -7.36 23.73
N VAL A 110 5.99 -6.93 23.60
CA VAL A 110 5.47 -5.78 24.35
C VAL A 110 4.34 -6.23 25.28
N ALA A 111 4.55 -6.03 26.58
CA ALA A 111 3.53 -6.12 27.62
C ALA A 111 2.77 -4.79 27.72
N ASP A 112 1.51 -4.87 28.17
CA ASP A 112 0.57 -3.77 28.33
C ASP A 112 1.13 -2.69 29.28
N VAL A 113 1.58 -1.56 28.75
CA VAL A 113 1.99 -0.40 29.58
C VAL A 113 0.82 0.58 29.61
N GLY A 114 0.05 0.50 30.70
CA GLY A 114 -0.93 1.50 31.05
C GLY A 114 -0.31 2.74 31.71
N ASP A 115 -0.65 3.92 31.21
CA ASP A 115 -1.05 5.08 32.03
C ASP A 115 -1.90 6.05 31.15
N PRO A 116 -3.20 6.25 31.44
CA PRO A 116 -4.11 7.00 30.56
C PRO A 116 -4.11 8.48 30.94
N ARG A 117 -3.04 9.24 30.62
CA ARG A 117 -3.06 10.68 30.98
C ARG A 117 -2.22 11.62 30.11
N THR A 118 -2.31 11.50 28.78
CA THR A 118 -2.20 12.64 27.83
C THR A 118 -2.59 12.20 26.42
N LYS A 119 -3.89 12.19 26.10
CA LYS A 119 -4.38 11.92 24.74
C LYS A 119 -4.60 13.22 24.00
N GLN A 120 -3.60 13.67 23.24
CA GLN A 120 -3.87 14.59 22.13
C GLN A 120 -4.42 13.76 20.97
N THR A 121 -5.70 13.95 20.67
CA THR A 121 -6.44 13.29 19.60
C THR A 121 -5.81 13.65 18.24
N GLN A 122 -4.95 12.78 17.71
CA GLN A 122 -4.36 12.95 16.38
C GLN A 122 -5.42 12.72 15.30
N LYS A 123 -5.70 13.75 14.50
CA LYS A 123 -6.63 13.66 13.37
C LYS A 123 -6.00 12.84 12.24
N ILE A 124 -6.71 11.84 11.73
CA ILE A 124 -6.31 11.08 10.54
C ILE A 124 -6.42 12.02 9.32
N VAL A 125 -5.28 12.44 8.79
CA VAL A 125 -5.19 13.20 7.53
C VAL A 125 -5.18 12.19 6.36
N GLN A 126 -6.12 12.34 5.41
CA GLN A 126 -6.19 11.54 4.17
C GLN A 126 -5.03 11.93 3.23
N SER A 127 -4.50 11.00 2.41
CA SER A 127 -3.31 11.24 1.58
C SER A 127 -3.50 12.42 0.62
N ARG A 128 -4.73 12.63 0.14
CA ARG A 128 -5.10 13.80 -0.67
C ARG A 128 -4.87 15.16 0.00
N HIS A 129 -4.78 15.22 1.33
CA HIS A 129 -4.52 16.44 2.09
C HIS A 129 -3.02 16.64 2.40
N LEU A 130 -2.17 15.64 2.12
CA LEU A 130 -0.74 15.66 2.43
C LEU A 130 0.05 16.24 1.27
N THR A 131 0.92 17.23 1.48
CA THR A 131 1.82 17.80 0.45
C THR A 131 2.71 16.76 -0.26
N LYS A 132 3.33 17.10 -1.41
CA LYS A 132 4.21 16.15 -2.15
C LYS A 132 5.37 15.69 -1.29
N LYS A 133 5.93 16.61 -0.50
CA LYS A 133 6.93 16.30 0.52
C LYS A 133 6.39 15.30 1.56
N GLN A 134 5.22 15.58 2.14
CA GLN A 134 4.62 14.68 3.14
C GLN A 134 4.27 13.29 2.57
N LEU A 135 3.82 13.20 1.31
CA LEU A 135 3.60 11.90 0.64
C LEU A 135 4.92 11.16 0.40
N SER A 136 5.98 11.89 0.06
CA SER A 136 7.32 11.31 -0.13
C SER A 136 7.89 10.80 1.20
N ASP A 137 7.74 11.56 2.27
CA ASP A 137 8.14 11.18 3.64
C ASP A 137 7.33 9.98 4.14
N MET A 138 6.03 9.94 3.84
CA MET A 138 5.17 8.78 4.07
C MET A 138 5.69 7.52 3.37
N ALA A 139 5.89 7.59 2.06
CA ALA A 139 6.37 6.47 1.27
C ALA A 139 7.75 6.01 1.76
N TRP A 140 8.62 6.97 2.13
CA TRP A 140 9.91 6.66 2.75
C TRP A 140 9.78 5.90 4.07
N ASN A 141 8.92 6.36 4.99
CA ASN A 141 8.72 5.74 6.29
C ASN A 141 8.13 4.34 6.16
N VAL A 142 7.14 4.14 5.28
CA VAL A 142 6.58 2.82 4.98
C VAL A 142 7.66 1.87 4.45
N ARG A 143 8.53 2.35 3.55
CA ARG A 143 9.65 1.55 3.01
C ARG A 143 10.68 1.21 4.08
N LYS A 144 11.03 2.16 4.94
CA LYS A 144 11.96 1.95 6.06
C LYS A 144 11.41 0.89 7.02
N LEU A 145 10.12 0.98 7.35
CA LEU A 145 9.45 -0.01 8.18
C LEU A 145 9.43 -1.39 7.49
N SER A 146 9.10 -1.46 6.21
CA SER A 146 9.09 -2.72 5.46
C SER A 146 10.45 -3.44 5.57
N LYS A 147 11.55 -2.72 5.33
CA LYS A 147 12.91 -3.29 5.45
C LYS A 147 13.23 -3.79 6.86
N LYS A 148 12.78 -3.09 7.91
CA LYS A 148 12.94 -3.56 9.29
C LYS A 148 12.12 -4.82 9.56
N LEU A 149 10.87 -4.86 9.09
CA LEU A 149 9.98 -6.00 9.27
C LEU A 149 10.44 -7.24 8.52
N ASP A 150 11.15 -7.08 7.40
CA ASP A 150 11.75 -8.21 6.67
C ASP A 150 12.82 -8.95 7.50
N SER A 151 13.52 -8.23 8.39
CA SER A 151 14.52 -8.81 9.30
C SER A 151 13.93 -9.38 10.59
N ILE A 152 12.81 -8.86 11.09
CA ILE A 152 12.29 -9.14 12.43
C ILE A 152 11.17 -10.19 12.41
N LYS A 153 11.02 -10.96 13.50
CA LYS A 153 9.81 -11.77 13.74
C LYS A 153 8.87 -11.00 14.67
N LEU A 154 7.63 -10.84 14.24
CA LEU A 154 6.59 -10.20 15.03
C LEU A 154 5.88 -11.23 15.91
N LYS A 155 6.08 -11.16 17.23
CA LYS A 155 5.32 -11.96 18.18
C LYS A 155 4.05 -11.20 18.58
N LEU A 156 2.92 -11.63 18.03
CA LEU A 156 1.62 -10.99 18.24
C LEU A 156 0.87 -11.67 19.38
N SER A 157 0.31 -10.90 20.31
CA SER A 157 -0.64 -11.40 21.31
C SER A 157 -2.02 -11.52 20.67
N VAL A 158 -2.24 -12.55 19.86
CA VAL A 158 -3.50 -12.75 19.13
C VAL A 158 -4.61 -13.17 20.10
N LYS A 159 -5.71 -12.42 20.14
CA LYS A 159 -6.94 -12.80 20.88
C LYS A 159 -8.12 -12.93 19.93
N ASN A 160 -8.30 -11.98 19.03
CA ASN A 160 -9.40 -11.94 18.08
C ASN A 160 -8.90 -12.34 16.68
N VAL A 161 -9.34 -13.50 16.21
CA VAL A 161 -9.01 -14.04 14.90
C VAL A 161 -10.18 -13.84 13.94
N PHE A 162 -9.90 -13.20 12.80
CA PHE A 162 -10.89 -12.93 11.77
C PHE A 162 -10.74 -13.91 10.61
N LEU A 163 -11.75 -14.73 10.35
CA LEU A 163 -11.75 -15.70 9.25
C LEU A 163 -12.52 -15.15 8.04
N VAL A 164 -11.84 -15.19 6.89
CA VAL A 164 -12.40 -14.82 5.59
C VAL A 164 -12.33 -15.99 4.64
N THR A 165 -13.44 -16.33 4.01
CA THR A 165 -13.57 -17.56 3.23
C THR A 165 -14.14 -17.26 1.86
N LYS A 166 -13.73 -18.04 0.84
CA LYS A 166 -14.30 -17.92 -0.50
C LYS A 166 -15.81 -18.22 -0.45
N LYS A 167 -16.60 -17.41 -1.16
CA LYS A 167 -18.06 -17.57 -1.27
C LYS A 167 -18.43 -18.63 -2.32
N GLY A 168 -19.55 -19.33 -2.07
CA GLY A 168 -20.18 -20.24 -3.04
C GLY A 168 -19.42 -21.54 -3.31
N ASP A 169 -18.61 -22.01 -2.36
CA ASP A 169 -17.80 -23.22 -2.50
C ASP A 169 -17.91 -24.04 -1.21
N ASP A 170 -18.76 -25.06 -1.25
CA ASP A 170 -19.14 -25.93 -0.12
C ASP A 170 -17.89 -26.59 0.51
N PHE A 171 -16.93 -27.03 -0.31
CA PHE A 171 -15.66 -27.58 0.16
C PHE A 171 -14.91 -26.61 1.09
N VAL A 172 -14.96 -25.30 0.80
CA VAL A 172 -14.32 -24.27 1.62
C VAL A 172 -15.00 -24.12 2.97
N VAL A 173 -16.32 -24.35 3.04
CA VAL A 173 -17.07 -24.33 4.30
C VAL A 173 -16.59 -25.42 5.24
N GLY A 174 -16.41 -26.65 4.74
CA GLY A 174 -15.83 -27.75 5.52
C GLY A 174 -14.42 -27.45 6.05
N TYR A 175 -13.56 -26.79 5.26
CA TYR A 175 -12.25 -26.32 5.73
C TYR A 175 -12.35 -25.22 6.78
N THR A 176 -13.33 -24.33 6.63
CA THR A 176 -13.61 -23.26 7.61
C THR A 176 -14.03 -23.84 8.94
N LYS A 177 -14.90 -24.87 8.93
CA LYS A 177 -15.29 -25.62 10.13
C LYS A 177 -14.06 -26.19 10.84
N LYS A 178 -13.17 -26.88 10.12
CA LYS A 178 -11.94 -27.46 10.68
C LYS A 178 -11.03 -26.43 11.34
N VAL A 179 -10.78 -25.30 10.68
CA VAL A 179 -9.96 -24.21 11.24
C VAL A 179 -10.64 -23.61 12.46
N THR A 180 -11.94 -23.37 12.40
CA THR A 180 -12.71 -22.79 13.51
C THR A 180 -12.70 -23.71 14.72
N GLN A 181 -12.94 -25.00 14.54
CA GLN A 181 -12.86 -26.02 15.60
C GLN A 181 -11.46 -26.07 16.22
N TRP A 182 -10.41 -26.08 15.41
CA TRP A 182 -9.03 -26.10 15.89
C TRP A 182 -8.67 -24.85 16.72
N LEU A 183 -9.13 -23.66 16.29
CA LEU A 183 -8.93 -22.41 17.01
C LEU A 183 -9.73 -22.33 18.31
N LEU A 184 -10.89 -22.98 18.36
CA LEU A 184 -11.78 -22.95 19.52
C LEU A 184 -11.47 -24.02 20.56
N SER A 185 -10.73 -25.07 20.21
CA SER A 185 -10.33 -26.17 21.11
C SER A 185 -9.65 -25.69 22.39
N ASP A 186 -9.97 -26.35 23.51
CA ASP A 186 -9.40 -26.06 24.84
C ASP A 186 -7.91 -26.46 24.98
N GLU A 187 -7.36 -27.22 24.03
CA GLU A 187 -5.95 -27.60 24.00
C GLU A 187 -5.01 -26.44 23.63
N ARG A 188 -5.55 -25.26 23.32
CA ARG A 188 -4.76 -24.09 22.91
C ARG A 188 -4.22 -23.33 24.13
N ASP A 189 -2.97 -22.88 24.01
CA ASP A 189 -2.29 -22.07 25.04
C ASP A 189 -3.03 -20.75 25.36
N ALA A 190 -3.86 -20.26 24.45
CA ALA A 190 -4.67 -19.05 24.61
C ALA A 190 -6.11 -19.26 24.14
N LYS A 191 -7.06 -18.57 24.79
CA LYS A 191 -8.47 -18.58 24.41
C LYS A 191 -8.74 -17.57 23.31
N TYR A 192 -8.79 -18.05 22.07
CA TYR A 192 -9.11 -17.21 20.92
C TYR A 192 -10.61 -16.97 20.78
N VAL A 193 -10.96 -15.77 20.35
CA VAL A 193 -12.30 -15.39 19.85
C VAL A 193 -12.25 -15.43 18.34
N VAL A 194 -13.11 -16.22 17.72
CA VAL A 194 -13.10 -16.49 16.29
C VAL A 194 -14.31 -15.83 15.64
N TYR A 195 -14.05 -14.98 14.66
CA TYR A 195 -15.07 -14.28 13.90
C TYR A 195 -15.21 -14.93 12.51
N VAL A 196 -16.39 -15.46 12.20
CA VAL A 196 -16.73 -16.06 10.90
C VAL A 196 -17.85 -15.27 10.22
N GLU A 197 -17.97 -15.39 8.89
CA GLU A 197 -18.98 -14.63 8.14
C GLU A 197 -20.40 -15.05 8.57
N LYS A 198 -21.30 -14.07 8.76
CA LYS A 198 -22.68 -14.29 9.25
C LYS A 198 -23.48 -15.30 8.43
N ARG A 199 -23.20 -15.41 7.12
CA ARG A 199 -23.82 -16.42 6.26
C ARG A 199 -23.57 -17.87 6.71
N LEU A 200 -22.51 -18.11 7.49
CA LEU A 200 -22.15 -19.44 7.98
C LEU A 200 -22.88 -19.79 9.29
N GLU A 201 -23.60 -18.85 9.90
CA GLU A 201 -24.33 -19.08 11.14
C GLU A 201 -25.40 -20.16 10.98
N ASP A 202 -26.19 -20.06 9.92
CA ASP A 202 -27.28 -20.99 9.59
C ASP A 202 -26.87 -22.07 8.58
N ASP A 203 -25.58 -22.15 8.23
CA ASP A 203 -25.10 -23.08 7.22
C ASP A 203 -24.95 -24.50 7.80
N PRO A 204 -25.60 -25.52 7.19
CA PRO A 204 -25.61 -26.87 7.73
C PRO A 204 -24.25 -27.57 7.65
N GLU A 205 -23.41 -27.23 6.66
CA GLU A 205 -22.09 -27.83 6.51
C GLU A 205 -21.10 -27.24 7.50
N PHE A 206 -21.20 -25.93 7.79
CA PHE A 206 -20.46 -25.31 8.88
C PHE A 206 -20.92 -25.86 10.24
N GLY A 207 -22.23 -25.96 10.45
CA GLY A 207 -22.83 -26.57 11.63
C GLY A 207 -22.46 -25.84 12.92
N ALA A 208 -22.72 -24.53 13.01
CA ALA A 208 -22.36 -23.71 14.17
C ALA A 208 -22.91 -24.27 15.51
N ALA A 209 -24.14 -24.78 15.51
CA ALA A 209 -24.75 -25.41 16.68
C ALA A 209 -23.99 -26.68 17.11
N GLN A 210 -23.63 -27.54 16.15
CA GLN A 210 -22.86 -28.77 16.41
C GLN A 210 -21.48 -28.44 16.99
N LEU A 211 -20.80 -27.42 16.46
CA LEU A 211 -19.51 -26.97 16.99
C LEU A 211 -19.61 -26.52 18.46
N LEU A 212 -20.71 -25.85 18.83
CA LEU A 212 -20.94 -25.39 20.20
C LEU A 212 -21.38 -26.52 21.15
N GLU A 213 -21.99 -27.59 20.62
CA GLU A 213 -22.31 -28.80 21.37
C GLU A 213 -21.06 -29.65 21.64
N GLU A 214 -20.20 -29.82 20.64
CA GLU A 214 -18.92 -30.54 20.75
C GLU A 214 -17.94 -29.83 21.68
N GLU A 215 -17.91 -28.49 21.64
CA GLU A 215 -17.00 -27.66 22.44
C GLU A 215 -17.76 -26.60 23.25
N PRO A 216 -18.34 -26.95 24.42
CA PRO A 216 -19.13 -26.02 25.23
C PRO A 216 -18.35 -24.77 25.67
N ALA A 217 -17.02 -24.90 25.82
CA ALA A 217 -16.13 -23.78 26.16
C ALA A 217 -16.03 -22.73 25.05
N ALA A 218 -16.44 -23.05 23.81
CA ALA A 218 -16.48 -22.11 22.69
C ALA A 218 -17.65 -21.12 22.77
N LYS A 219 -18.60 -21.35 23.68
CA LYS A 219 -19.76 -20.47 23.87
C LYS A 219 -19.33 -19.04 24.21
N GLY A 220 -19.72 -18.09 23.38
CA GLY A 220 -19.32 -16.67 23.48
C GLY A 220 -17.98 -16.31 22.83
N ARG A 221 -17.20 -17.29 22.37
CA ARG A 221 -15.95 -17.10 21.61
C ARG A 221 -16.15 -17.21 20.10
N LEU A 222 -17.11 -18.01 19.64
CA LEU A 222 -17.56 -17.98 18.25
C LEU A 222 -18.48 -16.77 18.03
N LYS A 223 -18.12 -15.92 17.08
CA LYS A 223 -18.86 -14.71 16.71
C LYS A 223 -19.03 -14.62 15.20
N PHE A 224 -20.07 -13.90 14.79
CA PHE A 224 -20.40 -13.70 13.39
C PHE A 224 -20.18 -12.25 12.97
N TRP A 225 -19.68 -12.04 11.77
CA TRP A 225 -19.46 -10.71 11.19
C TRP A 225 -20.17 -10.53 9.86
N ASP A 226 -20.60 -9.30 9.59
CA ASP A 226 -21.03 -8.82 8.29
C ASP A 226 -20.17 -7.62 7.86
N THR A 227 -20.39 -7.12 6.64
CA THR A 227 -19.60 -6.03 6.08
C THR A 227 -19.66 -4.77 6.96
N ASP A 228 -20.84 -4.43 7.48
CA ASP A 228 -21.06 -3.24 8.31
C ASP A 228 -20.34 -3.36 9.65
N PHE A 229 -20.40 -4.53 10.30
CA PHE A 229 -19.67 -4.82 11.52
C PHE A 229 -18.16 -4.64 11.35
N VAL A 230 -17.60 -5.08 10.22
CA VAL A 230 -16.16 -4.94 9.95
C VAL A 230 -15.80 -3.47 9.73
N HIS A 231 -16.63 -2.71 9.02
CA HIS A 231 -16.41 -1.28 8.84
C HIS A 231 -16.42 -0.50 10.16
N GLU A 232 -17.32 -0.84 11.09
CA GLU A 232 -17.40 -0.17 12.39
C GLU A 232 -16.32 -0.62 13.38
N LYS A 233 -15.93 -1.90 13.35
CA LYS A 233 -15.10 -2.54 14.40
C LYS A 233 -13.82 -3.17 13.89
N ALA A 234 -13.27 -2.69 12.77
CA ALA A 234 -12.02 -3.19 12.20
C ALA A 234 -10.86 -3.26 13.21
N HIS A 235 -10.82 -2.37 14.20
CA HIS A 235 -9.78 -2.31 15.23
C HIS A 235 -9.79 -3.49 16.21
N ILE A 236 -10.86 -4.28 16.31
CA ILE A 236 -10.89 -5.36 17.32
C ILE A 236 -10.08 -6.59 16.88
N PHE A 237 -9.73 -6.68 15.59
CA PHE A 237 -9.12 -7.86 15.02
C PHE A 237 -7.59 -7.78 15.09
N ASP A 238 -6.98 -8.81 15.67
CA ASP A 238 -5.52 -8.88 15.84
C ASP A 238 -4.84 -9.60 14.67
N PHE A 239 -5.56 -10.55 14.06
CA PHE A 239 -5.01 -11.44 13.04
C PHE A 239 -6.10 -11.90 12.06
N VAL A 240 -5.78 -11.94 10.76
CA VAL A 240 -6.71 -12.39 9.73
C VAL A 240 -6.21 -13.69 9.11
N ILE A 241 -7.10 -14.66 8.92
CA ILE A 241 -6.85 -15.89 8.20
C ILE A 241 -7.78 -15.95 7.00
N THR A 242 -7.21 -16.12 5.81
CA THR A 242 -8.01 -16.25 4.58
C THR A 242 -7.94 -17.66 4.03
N LEU A 243 -9.09 -18.25 3.71
CA LEU A 243 -9.23 -19.57 3.09
C LEU A 243 -9.76 -19.41 1.66
N GLY A 244 -8.90 -19.61 0.66
CA GLY A 244 -9.29 -19.49 -0.74
C GLY A 244 -8.14 -19.17 -1.69
N GLY A 245 -8.39 -18.24 -2.61
CA GLY A 245 -7.42 -17.78 -3.61
C GLY A 245 -7.10 -16.29 -3.47
N ASP A 246 -6.41 -15.72 -4.45
CA ASP A 246 -6.03 -14.30 -4.46
C ASP A 246 -7.27 -13.37 -4.37
N GLY A 247 -8.40 -13.76 -4.96
CA GLY A 247 -9.67 -13.01 -4.84
C GLY A 247 -10.21 -12.90 -3.40
N THR A 248 -9.89 -13.87 -2.52
CA THR A 248 -10.24 -13.82 -1.09
C THR A 248 -9.34 -12.83 -0.35
N VAL A 249 -8.07 -12.72 -0.76
CA VAL A 249 -7.13 -11.73 -0.21
C VAL A 249 -7.53 -10.31 -0.63
N LEU A 250 -7.95 -10.12 -1.89
CA LEU A 250 -8.53 -8.86 -2.35
C LEU A 250 -9.82 -8.52 -1.61
N TYR A 251 -10.66 -9.52 -1.31
CA TYR A 251 -11.84 -9.31 -0.46
C TYR A 251 -11.46 -8.81 0.93
N THR A 252 -10.39 -9.36 1.50
CA THR A 252 -9.89 -8.94 2.80
C THR A 252 -9.38 -7.49 2.75
N SER A 253 -8.55 -7.14 1.75
CA SER A 253 -8.11 -5.74 1.56
C SER A 253 -9.31 -4.78 1.41
N TRP A 254 -10.35 -5.20 0.71
CA TRP A 254 -11.58 -4.43 0.52
C TRP A 254 -12.34 -4.19 1.83
N LEU A 255 -12.46 -5.20 2.70
CA LEU A 255 -13.10 -5.04 4.01
C LEU A 255 -12.35 -4.04 4.89
N PHE A 256 -11.02 -4.06 4.85
CA PHE A 256 -10.15 -3.20 5.67
C PHE A 256 -9.70 -1.95 4.89
N GLN A 257 -10.58 -0.96 4.75
CA GLN A 257 -10.29 0.32 4.08
C GLN A 257 -9.30 1.23 4.85
N HIS A 258 -8.85 0.82 6.03
CA HIS A 258 -7.84 1.51 6.82
C HIS A 258 -6.76 0.53 7.25
N VAL A 259 -6.52 0.45 8.55
CA VAL A 259 -5.57 -0.46 9.20
C VAL A 259 -5.93 -1.91 8.89
N VAL A 260 -5.00 -2.63 8.29
CA VAL A 260 -5.12 -4.06 7.99
C VAL A 260 -4.34 -4.86 9.04
N PRO A 261 -4.95 -5.79 9.79
CA PRO A 261 -4.19 -6.73 10.63
C PRO A 261 -3.33 -7.67 9.77
N PRO A 262 -2.29 -8.31 10.33
CA PRO A 262 -1.50 -9.30 9.60
C PRO A 262 -2.39 -10.40 9.00
N VAL A 263 -2.26 -10.62 7.69
CA VAL A 263 -3.10 -11.54 6.92
C VAL A 263 -2.31 -12.80 6.56
N LEU A 264 -2.77 -13.95 7.03
CA LEU A 264 -2.23 -15.26 6.68
C LEU A 264 -3.18 -15.96 5.70
N SER A 265 -2.66 -16.25 4.50
CA SER A 265 -3.49 -16.73 3.39
C SER A 265 -3.18 -18.16 2.98
N PHE A 266 -4.14 -19.06 3.22
CA PHE A 266 -4.09 -20.46 2.79
C PHE A 266 -4.67 -20.62 1.37
N SER A 267 -3.91 -21.29 0.51
CA SER A 267 -4.37 -21.78 -0.79
C SER A 267 -5.13 -23.10 -0.62
N LEU A 268 -6.34 -23.18 -1.17
CA LEU A 268 -7.16 -24.40 -1.20
C LEU A 268 -7.14 -25.12 -2.57
N GLY A 269 -6.30 -24.65 -3.50
CA GLY A 269 -6.20 -25.18 -4.86
C GLY A 269 -4.83 -24.88 -5.45
N SER A 270 -4.78 -24.28 -6.65
CA SER A 270 -3.51 -23.77 -7.18
C SER A 270 -2.97 -22.63 -6.31
N LEU A 271 -1.65 -22.62 -6.13
CA LEU A 271 -0.95 -21.57 -5.38
C LEU A 271 -1.06 -20.26 -6.17
N GLY A 272 -1.59 -19.21 -5.55
CA GLY A 272 -1.67 -17.88 -6.14
C GLY A 272 -0.41 -17.05 -5.88
N PHE A 273 -0.43 -15.77 -6.26
CA PHE A 273 0.65 -14.85 -5.94
C PHE A 273 0.56 -14.31 -4.51
N LEU A 274 -0.65 -14.32 -3.92
CA LEU A 274 -0.91 -13.84 -2.57
C LEU A 274 -1.12 -14.97 -1.56
N THR A 275 -1.63 -16.12 -2.00
CA THR A 275 -1.85 -17.30 -1.15
C THR A 275 -0.58 -18.16 -1.02
N LYS A 276 0.16 -17.96 0.08
CA LYS A 276 1.50 -18.56 0.27
C LYS A 276 1.51 -19.86 1.07
N PHE A 277 0.44 -20.18 1.78
CA PHE A 277 0.39 -21.32 2.69
C PHE A 277 -0.44 -22.47 2.14
N ASP A 278 0.07 -23.68 2.22
CA ASP A 278 -0.71 -24.89 1.92
C ASP A 278 -1.61 -25.23 3.11
N PHE A 279 -2.91 -25.40 2.84
CA PHE A 279 -3.89 -25.75 3.86
C PHE A 279 -3.61 -27.11 4.50
N ASN A 280 -2.98 -28.07 3.80
CA ASN A 280 -2.68 -29.39 4.39
C ASN A 280 -1.85 -29.30 5.68
N ASN A 281 -1.07 -28.22 5.83
CA ASN A 281 -0.21 -27.98 6.99
C ASN A 281 -0.74 -26.85 7.91
N TYR A 282 -2.05 -26.54 7.87
CA TYR A 282 -2.61 -25.38 8.56
C TYR A 282 -2.35 -25.39 10.08
N GLN A 283 -2.50 -26.53 10.75
CA GLN A 283 -2.34 -26.65 12.21
C GLN A 283 -0.92 -26.25 12.63
N LYS A 284 0.09 -26.89 12.04
CA LYS A 284 1.51 -26.59 12.29
C LYS A 284 1.85 -25.15 11.94
N THR A 285 1.28 -24.64 10.85
CA THR A 285 1.50 -23.26 10.40
C THR A 285 0.96 -22.25 11.40
N LEU A 286 -0.28 -22.41 11.85
CA LEU A 286 -0.93 -21.51 12.81
C LEU A 286 -0.31 -21.60 14.20
N GLU A 287 -0.01 -22.81 14.68
CA GLU A 287 0.68 -23.00 15.96
C GLU A 287 2.03 -22.28 15.97
N SER A 288 2.82 -22.48 14.92
CA SER A 288 4.14 -21.87 14.77
C SER A 288 4.05 -20.34 14.58
N ALA A 289 2.98 -19.84 13.95
CA ALA A 289 2.72 -18.41 13.79
C ALA A 289 2.35 -17.72 15.12
N PHE A 290 1.49 -18.35 15.94
CA PHE A 290 1.05 -17.77 17.21
C PHE A 290 2.08 -17.90 18.33
N LYS A 291 2.85 -19.00 18.36
CA LYS A 291 3.84 -19.26 19.42
C LYS A 291 5.18 -18.56 19.20
N GLU A 292 5.72 -18.69 17.99
CA GLU A 292 7.05 -18.18 17.65
C GLU A 292 7.02 -16.82 16.94
N GLY A 293 5.83 -16.35 16.54
CA GLY A 293 5.64 -15.12 15.78
C GLY A 293 5.69 -15.30 14.26
N VAL A 294 5.37 -14.22 13.56
CA VAL A 294 5.21 -14.16 12.10
C VAL A 294 6.19 -13.19 11.46
N ALA A 295 6.63 -13.52 10.24
CA ALA A 295 7.29 -12.56 9.37
C ALA A 295 6.22 -11.87 8.51
N VAL A 296 6.32 -10.56 8.33
CA VAL A 296 5.32 -9.78 7.60
C VAL A 296 6.01 -8.98 6.50
N SER A 297 5.49 -9.09 5.27
CA SER A 297 5.85 -8.25 4.13
C SER A 297 4.74 -7.23 3.89
N LEU A 298 5.12 -5.96 3.84
CA LEU A 298 4.20 -4.87 3.55
C LEU A 298 4.03 -4.71 2.05
N ARG A 299 2.79 -4.76 1.57
CA ARG A 299 2.47 -4.53 0.16
C ARG A 299 1.87 -3.14 -0.02
N LEU A 300 2.36 -2.43 -1.04
CA LEU A 300 1.79 -1.16 -1.45
C LEU A 300 0.30 -1.32 -1.78
N ARG A 301 -0.50 -0.38 -1.26
CA ARG A 301 -1.88 -0.15 -1.67
C ARG A 301 -2.01 1.23 -2.29
N PHE A 302 -3.01 1.44 -3.12
CA PHE A 302 -3.39 2.80 -3.52
C PHE A 302 -4.54 3.32 -2.70
N GLU A 303 -4.47 4.61 -2.38
CA GLU A 303 -5.61 5.43 -2.03
C GLU A 303 -6.14 6.09 -3.30
N CYS A 304 -7.34 5.72 -3.70
CA CYS A 304 -8.05 6.28 -4.84
C CYS A 304 -9.15 7.23 -4.36
N THR A 305 -9.15 8.47 -4.82
CA THR A 305 -10.21 9.45 -4.53
C THR A 305 -10.94 9.81 -5.83
N ILE A 306 -12.26 9.63 -5.83
CA ILE A 306 -13.12 10.07 -6.93
C ILE A 306 -13.45 11.54 -6.72
N MET A 307 -13.17 12.34 -7.75
CA MET A 307 -13.37 13.77 -7.78
C MET A 307 -14.46 14.09 -8.80
N ARG A 308 -15.52 14.73 -8.33
CA ARG A 308 -16.69 15.12 -9.13
C ARG A 308 -16.58 16.57 -9.53
N SER A 309 -16.85 16.86 -10.80
CA SER A 309 -16.89 18.23 -11.30
C SER A 309 -18.02 19.01 -10.64
N ASN A 310 -17.72 20.21 -10.15
CA ASN A 310 -18.72 21.12 -9.61
C ASN A 310 -19.46 21.83 -10.76
N PRO A 311 -20.74 22.17 -10.58
CA PRO A 311 -21.47 22.97 -11.55
C PRO A 311 -20.87 24.37 -11.64
N LEU A 312 -20.86 24.94 -12.85
CA LEU A 312 -20.41 26.31 -13.08
C LEU A 312 -21.25 27.33 -12.27
N PRO A 313 -20.64 28.40 -11.74
CA PRO A 313 -21.37 29.51 -11.15
C PRO A 313 -22.38 30.12 -12.16
N LYS A 314 -23.53 30.56 -11.66
CA LYS A 314 -24.54 31.26 -12.47
C LYS A 314 -23.93 32.56 -13.01
N GLY A 315 -23.66 32.64 -14.31
CA GLY A 315 -23.07 33.81 -14.97
C GLY A 315 -21.95 33.48 -15.96
N SER A 316 -21.31 32.30 -15.82
CA SER A 316 -20.24 31.79 -16.69
C SER A 316 -20.77 30.95 -17.86
N ALA A 317 -21.98 31.26 -18.34
CA ALA A 317 -22.61 30.56 -19.46
C ALA A 317 -21.93 30.97 -20.78
N GLY A 318 -20.87 30.27 -21.17
CA GLY A 318 -20.15 30.51 -22.42
C GLY A 318 -18.68 30.09 -22.41
N THR A 319 -18.07 29.91 -21.24
CA THR A 319 -16.68 29.45 -21.14
C THR A 319 -16.61 27.94 -21.39
N LYS A 320 -15.84 27.52 -22.39
CA LYS A 320 -15.53 26.11 -22.62
C LYS A 320 -14.67 25.62 -21.46
N ARG A 321 -15.13 24.59 -20.73
CA ARG A 321 -14.33 23.99 -19.65
C ARG A 321 -13.28 23.07 -20.25
N ASP A 322 -12.07 23.16 -19.71
CA ASP A 322 -10.97 22.27 -20.04
C ASP A 322 -10.45 21.65 -18.74
N LEU A 323 -10.35 20.33 -18.70
CA LEU A 323 -9.90 19.61 -17.53
C LEU A 323 -8.40 19.84 -17.30
N VAL A 324 -7.63 20.03 -18.38
CA VAL A 324 -6.21 20.36 -18.30
C VAL A 324 -6.04 21.71 -17.61
N GLU A 325 -6.75 22.75 -18.05
CA GLU A 325 -6.71 24.07 -17.40
C GLU A 325 -7.17 24.00 -15.93
N GLU A 326 -8.23 23.25 -15.63
CA GLU A 326 -8.74 23.12 -14.25
C GLU A 326 -7.79 22.37 -13.29
N LEU A 327 -6.92 21.49 -13.80
CA LEU A 327 -5.99 20.70 -12.98
C LEU A 327 -4.57 21.27 -12.96
N ILE A 328 -4.08 21.82 -14.08
CA ILE A 328 -2.70 22.29 -14.23
C ILE A 328 -2.58 23.77 -14.64
N GLY A 329 -3.63 24.41 -15.19
CA GLY A 329 -3.60 25.78 -15.70
C GLY A 329 -3.31 26.86 -14.65
N GLU A 330 -2.68 27.95 -15.04
CA GLU A 330 -2.50 29.15 -14.21
C GLU A 330 -3.84 29.91 -14.11
N GLU A 331 -4.16 30.52 -12.95
CA GLU A 331 -5.40 31.26 -12.60
C GLU A 331 -6.54 30.42 -11.98
N ALA A 332 -7.32 30.84 -10.97
CA ALA A 332 -7.31 31.99 -10.06
C ALA A 332 -7.41 31.43 -8.62
N GLU A 333 -6.79 32.08 -7.64
CA GLU A 333 -6.92 31.67 -6.24
C GLU A 333 -8.40 31.57 -5.84
N ASP A 334 -8.77 30.45 -5.19
CA ASP A 334 -10.04 30.20 -4.48
C ASP A 334 -11.26 29.57 -5.22
N THR A 335 -11.15 29.07 -6.46
CA THR A 335 -12.25 28.27 -7.07
C THR A 335 -12.05 26.76 -6.93
N LEU A 336 -12.81 26.13 -6.04
CA LEU A 336 -12.89 24.66 -5.97
C LEU A 336 -13.69 24.13 -7.19
N THR A 337 -12.98 23.73 -8.25
CA THR A 337 -13.59 23.18 -9.47
C THR A 337 -14.20 21.79 -9.28
N HIS A 338 -13.72 21.05 -8.29
CA HIS A 338 -14.16 19.68 -8.01
C HIS A 338 -14.39 19.43 -6.52
N LYS A 339 -15.19 18.41 -6.21
CA LYS A 339 -15.43 17.92 -4.85
C LYS A 339 -15.14 16.42 -4.74
N PRO A 340 -14.61 15.96 -3.60
CA PRO A 340 -14.47 14.53 -3.35
C PRO A 340 -15.85 13.87 -3.19
N ASP A 341 -15.98 12.68 -3.74
CA ASP A 341 -17.18 11.85 -3.59
C ASP A 341 -16.89 10.65 -2.69
N LYS A 342 -15.92 9.82 -3.09
CA LYS A 342 -15.56 8.60 -2.36
C LYS A 342 -14.06 8.36 -2.36
N VAL A 343 -13.55 7.82 -1.24
CA VAL A 343 -12.16 7.36 -1.08
C VAL A 343 -12.18 5.84 -0.94
N ILE A 344 -11.32 5.16 -1.67
CA ILE A 344 -11.24 3.69 -1.74
C ILE A 344 -9.77 3.28 -1.66
N GLN A 345 -9.46 2.30 -0.81
CA GLN A 345 -8.17 1.64 -0.77
C GLN A 345 -8.21 0.35 -1.60
N ILE A 346 -7.20 0.17 -2.45
CA ILE A 346 -7.06 -0.99 -3.33
C ILE A 346 -5.67 -1.61 -3.23
N LEU A 347 -5.56 -2.91 -3.50
CA LEU A 347 -4.30 -3.65 -3.44
C LEU A 347 -3.65 -3.86 -4.80
N ASN A 348 -4.41 -4.15 -5.84
CA ASN A 348 -3.88 -4.48 -7.16
C ASN A 348 -3.92 -3.27 -8.08
N ASP A 349 -5.09 -2.87 -8.53
CA ASP A 349 -5.23 -1.93 -9.63
C ASP A 349 -6.54 -1.14 -9.63
N VAL A 350 -6.45 0.05 -10.22
CA VAL A 350 -7.59 0.85 -10.63
C VAL A 350 -7.60 0.93 -12.14
N VAL A 351 -8.75 0.61 -12.72
CA VAL A 351 -8.96 0.55 -14.16
C VAL A 351 -10.02 1.56 -14.53
N LEU A 352 -9.69 2.49 -15.43
CA LEU A 352 -10.69 3.33 -16.07
C LEU A 352 -10.93 2.80 -17.48
N ASP A 353 -12.13 2.34 -17.75
CA ASP A 353 -12.50 1.72 -19.03
C ASP A 353 -13.76 2.36 -19.64
N ARG A 354 -14.00 2.11 -20.92
CA ARG A 354 -15.16 2.67 -21.67
C ARG A 354 -16.53 2.18 -21.17
N GLY A 355 -16.58 1.17 -20.31
CA GLY A 355 -17.82 0.58 -19.80
C GLY A 355 -18.64 -0.09 -20.90
N PRO A 356 -19.97 0.05 -20.89
CA PRO A 356 -20.84 -0.54 -21.91
C PRO A 356 -20.77 0.21 -23.26
N ASN A 357 -20.06 1.34 -23.33
CA ASN A 357 -20.05 2.18 -24.52
C ASN A 357 -19.34 1.48 -25.69
N PRO A 358 -19.89 1.52 -26.92
CA PRO A 358 -19.28 0.85 -28.08
C PRO A 358 -18.08 1.62 -28.65
N THR A 359 -17.95 2.91 -28.32
CA THR A 359 -16.83 3.76 -28.74
C THR A 359 -15.69 3.71 -27.73
N MET A 360 -14.46 3.97 -28.20
CA MET A 360 -13.30 4.11 -27.32
C MET A 360 -13.49 5.25 -26.31
N SER A 361 -12.95 5.07 -25.11
CA SER A 361 -12.90 6.10 -24.07
C SER A 361 -11.81 7.14 -24.41
N SER A 362 -12.09 8.40 -24.06
CA SER A 362 -11.08 9.47 -24.02
C SER A 362 -10.73 9.72 -22.57
N ILE A 363 -9.45 9.56 -22.24
CA ILE A 363 -8.95 9.63 -20.87
C ILE A 363 -7.70 10.50 -20.84
N GLU A 364 -7.70 11.55 -20.03
CA GLU A 364 -6.50 12.35 -19.78
C GLU A 364 -5.76 11.82 -18.56
N LEU A 365 -4.46 11.57 -18.72
CA LEU A 365 -3.58 11.13 -17.66
C LEU A 365 -2.66 12.28 -17.25
N PHE A 366 -2.64 12.56 -15.95
CA PHE A 366 -1.79 13.56 -15.33
C PHE A 366 -0.89 12.90 -14.29
N GLY A 367 0.34 13.38 -14.17
CA GLY A 367 1.26 13.03 -13.08
C GLY A 367 1.74 14.29 -12.38
N ASP A 368 1.52 14.37 -11.07
CA ASP A 368 1.75 15.59 -10.29
C ASP A 368 1.11 16.82 -10.96
N ASP A 369 1.89 17.81 -11.40
CA ASP A 369 1.37 19.03 -12.03
C ASP A 369 1.58 19.04 -13.56
N GLU A 370 1.78 17.85 -14.16
CA GLU A 370 2.04 17.68 -15.58
C GLU A 370 0.95 16.83 -16.25
N HIS A 371 0.50 17.26 -17.43
CA HIS A 371 -0.31 16.43 -18.31
C HIS A 371 0.60 15.49 -19.11
N PHE A 372 0.44 14.18 -18.90
CA PHE A 372 1.28 13.18 -19.59
C PHE A 372 0.78 12.94 -21.01
N THR A 373 -0.48 12.56 -21.15
CA THR A 373 -1.07 12.28 -22.46
C THR A 373 -2.58 12.11 -22.33
N THR A 374 -3.27 12.37 -23.44
CA THR A 374 -4.65 11.94 -23.66
C THR A 374 -4.64 10.57 -24.36
N LEU A 375 -5.37 9.61 -23.80
CA LEU A 375 -5.50 8.25 -24.29
C LEU A 375 -6.84 8.10 -25.01
N LEU A 376 -6.78 7.57 -26.22
CA LEU A 376 -7.94 7.02 -26.93
C LEU A 376 -7.78 5.51 -26.92
N ALA A 377 -8.53 4.84 -26.05
CA ALA A 377 -8.32 3.43 -25.73
C ALA A 377 -9.61 2.77 -25.22
N ASP A 378 -9.60 1.45 -25.09
CA ASP A 378 -10.63 0.75 -24.29
C ASP A 378 -10.54 1.16 -22.82
N GLY A 379 -9.35 1.53 -22.35
CA GLY A 379 -9.13 2.08 -21.02
C GLY A 379 -7.66 2.26 -20.65
N VAL A 380 -7.41 2.53 -19.37
CA VAL A 380 -6.08 2.59 -18.74
C VAL A 380 -6.12 1.91 -17.38
N CYS A 381 -5.07 1.15 -17.08
CA CYS A 381 -4.85 0.45 -15.83
C CYS A 381 -3.68 1.09 -15.08
N ILE A 382 -3.90 1.49 -13.83
CA ILE A 382 -2.85 1.89 -12.89
C ILE A 382 -2.75 0.81 -11.83
N ALA A 383 -1.61 0.14 -11.75
CA ALA A 383 -1.39 -1.03 -10.91
C ALA A 383 -0.24 -0.84 -9.92
N THR A 384 -0.40 -1.44 -8.73
CA THR A 384 0.69 -1.62 -7.77
C THR A 384 1.64 -2.71 -8.26
N PRO A 385 2.83 -2.85 -7.67
CA PRO A 385 3.72 -3.98 -7.95
C PRO A 385 3.06 -5.33 -7.68
N THR A 386 2.16 -5.39 -6.68
CA THR A 386 1.37 -6.59 -6.38
C THR A 386 0.33 -6.86 -7.48
N GLY A 387 -0.32 -5.81 -8.00
CA GLY A 387 -1.23 -5.90 -9.14
C GLY A 387 -0.55 -6.17 -10.48
N SER A 388 0.79 -6.11 -10.56
CA SER A 388 1.52 -6.33 -11.81
C SER A 388 1.26 -7.70 -12.44
N THR A 389 0.94 -8.72 -11.63
CA THR A 389 0.60 -10.09 -12.04
C THR A 389 -0.90 -10.30 -12.32
N ALA A 390 -1.74 -9.28 -12.11
CA ALA A 390 -3.19 -9.35 -12.26
C ALA A 390 -3.62 -8.79 -13.62
N TYR A 391 -4.57 -7.86 -13.65
CA TYR A 391 -5.12 -7.34 -14.90
C TYR A 391 -4.08 -6.56 -15.72
N ASN A 392 -3.12 -5.90 -15.04
CA ASN A 392 -1.98 -5.26 -15.69
C ASN A 392 -1.18 -6.21 -16.60
N LEU A 393 -0.93 -7.45 -16.16
CA LEU A 393 -0.21 -8.44 -16.98
C LEU A 393 -1.01 -8.79 -18.25
N ALA A 394 -2.32 -8.97 -18.12
CA ALA A 394 -3.21 -9.28 -19.22
C ALA A 394 -3.31 -8.11 -20.24
N ALA A 395 -3.21 -6.87 -19.76
CA ALA A 395 -3.17 -5.67 -20.61
C ALA A 395 -1.80 -5.45 -21.30
N GLY A 396 -0.81 -6.32 -21.09
CA GLY A 396 0.53 -6.21 -21.68
C GLY A 396 1.53 -5.40 -20.84
N GLY A 397 1.20 -5.11 -19.58
CA GLY A 397 2.09 -4.47 -18.62
C GLY A 397 3.21 -5.39 -18.14
N SER A 398 4.29 -4.80 -17.60
CA SER A 398 5.43 -5.57 -17.08
C SER A 398 5.15 -6.20 -15.73
N LEU A 399 5.80 -7.34 -15.45
CA LEU A 399 5.86 -7.91 -14.11
C LEU A 399 6.81 -7.10 -13.22
N CYS A 400 6.40 -6.91 -11.97
CA CYS A 400 7.18 -6.16 -10.99
C CYS A 400 7.32 -6.94 -9.69
N HIS A 401 8.49 -6.86 -9.05
CA HIS A 401 8.69 -7.42 -7.72
C HIS A 401 7.87 -6.60 -6.70
N PRO A 402 7.16 -7.24 -5.74
CA PRO A 402 6.31 -6.55 -4.78
C PRO A 402 7.01 -5.48 -3.93
N ASP A 403 8.31 -5.64 -3.71
CA ASP A 403 9.13 -4.73 -2.89
C ASP A 403 9.63 -3.50 -3.67
N ASN A 404 9.42 -3.46 -4.99
CA ASN A 404 9.81 -2.31 -5.80
C ASN A 404 8.86 -1.13 -5.54
N PRO A 405 9.35 0.06 -5.18
CA PRO A 405 8.52 1.21 -4.85
C PRO A 405 8.07 1.96 -6.12
N VAL A 406 7.23 1.31 -6.93
CA VAL A 406 6.82 1.82 -8.24
C VAL A 406 5.32 1.69 -8.47
N ILE A 407 4.81 2.49 -9.40
CA ILE A 407 3.46 2.43 -9.96
C ILE A 407 3.60 2.02 -11.43
N LEU A 408 2.75 1.11 -11.88
CA LEU A 408 2.69 0.69 -13.28
C LEU A 408 1.48 1.33 -13.96
N VAL A 409 1.67 1.88 -15.15
CA VAL A 409 0.60 2.45 -15.98
C VAL A 409 0.58 1.73 -17.32
N THR A 410 -0.54 1.10 -17.65
CA THR A 410 -0.69 0.29 -18.87
C THR A 410 -2.01 0.65 -19.55
N ALA A 411 -1.97 1.06 -20.81
CA ALA A 411 -3.18 1.31 -21.58
C ALA A 411 -3.77 -0.01 -22.11
N ILE A 412 -5.10 -0.06 -22.21
CA ILE A 412 -5.85 -1.24 -22.65
C ILE A 412 -6.29 -0.98 -24.10
N CYS A 413 -5.74 -1.73 -25.04
CA CYS A 413 -6.05 -1.62 -26.48
C CYS A 413 -6.00 -0.16 -26.98
N ALA A 414 -4.91 0.56 -26.68
CA ALA A 414 -4.77 1.95 -27.09
C ALA A 414 -4.70 2.10 -28.61
N HIS A 415 -5.48 3.03 -29.15
CA HIS A 415 -5.38 3.45 -30.56
C HIS A 415 -4.15 4.33 -30.80
N THR A 416 -3.61 4.93 -29.74
CA THR A 416 -2.36 5.70 -29.79
C THR A 416 -1.16 4.76 -29.98
N LEU A 417 -0.59 4.74 -31.19
CA LEU A 417 0.51 3.84 -31.58
C LEU A 417 1.81 4.00 -30.74
N SER A 418 1.98 5.13 -30.06
CA SER A 418 3.17 5.44 -29.28
C SER A 418 3.07 5.07 -27.80
N PHE A 419 1.89 4.74 -27.28
CA PHE A 419 1.75 4.47 -25.84
C PHE A 419 2.35 3.10 -25.49
N ARG A 420 3.31 3.11 -24.56
CA ARG A 420 3.92 1.90 -24.00
C ARG A 420 3.67 1.87 -22.49
N PRO A 421 3.65 0.68 -21.85
CA PRO A 421 3.59 0.60 -20.40
C PRO A 421 4.69 1.43 -19.73
N ILE A 422 4.31 2.21 -18.72
CA ILE A 422 5.19 3.16 -18.01
C ILE A 422 5.34 2.69 -16.57
N ILE A 423 6.57 2.78 -16.03
CA ILE A 423 6.86 2.54 -14.62
C ILE A 423 7.27 3.88 -14.01
N LEU A 424 6.58 4.26 -12.93
CA LEU A 424 6.72 5.55 -12.27
C LEU A 424 7.05 5.34 -10.78
N PRO A 425 7.65 6.32 -10.08
CA PRO A 425 7.90 6.21 -8.64
C PRO A 425 6.60 6.19 -7.84
N ASP A 426 6.57 5.47 -6.70
CA ASP A 426 5.42 5.42 -5.77
C ASP A 426 5.05 6.75 -5.10
N THR A 427 5.92 7.76 -5.21
CA THR A 427 5.69 9.11 -4.67
C THR A 427 4.89 10.02 -5.59
N ILE A 428 4.68 9.65 -6.86
CA ILE A 428 3.90 10.45 -7.81
C ILE A 428 2.41 10.35 -7.51
N VAL A 429 1.67 11.45 -7.70
CA VAL A 429 0.21 11.44 -7.67
C VAL A 429 -0.30 11.39 -9.10
N LEU A 430 -1.00 10.33 -9.46
CA LEU A 430 -1.61 10.19 -10.78
C LEU A 430 -3.06 10.65 -10.75
N ARG A 431 -3.51 11.28 -11.84
CA ARG A 431 -4.93 11.58 -12.05
C ARG A 431 -5.34 11.07 -13.42
N MET A 432 -6.46 10.35 -13.47
CA MET A 432 -7.08 9.88 -14.70
C MET A 432 -8.47 10.51 -14.80
N GLY A 433 -8.66 11.37 -15.79
CA GLY A 433 -9.87 12.16 -15.96
C GLY A 433 -10.58 11.90 -17.27
N VAL A 434 -11.89 12.11 -17.28
CA VAL A 434 -12.70 12.10 -18.50
C VAL A 434 -12.79 13.55 -19.00
N PRO A 435 -12.26 13.89 -20.19
CA PRO A 435 -12.32 15.25 -20.72
C PRO A 435 -13.75 15.78 -20.87
N TYR A 436 -13.95 17.10 -20.79
CA TYR A 436 -15.28 17.70 -20.95
C TYR A 436 -15.88 17.52 -22.36
N ASP A 437 -15.03 17.35 -23.37
CA ASP A 437 -15.44 17.10 -24.76
C ASP A 437 -15.52 15.60 -25.10
N ALA A 438 -15.33 14.72 -24.11
CA ALA A 438 -15.51 13.29 -24.29
C ALA A 438 -16.95 12.96 -24.70
N ARG A 439 -17.09 12.11 -25.71
CA ARG A 439 -18.40 11.71 -26.27
C ARG A 439 -19.22 10.84 -25.32
N THR A 440 -18.57 10.11 -24.43
CA THR A 440 -19.18 9.12 -23.54
C THR A 440 -18.54 9.18 -22.15
N SER A 441 -19.28 8.75 -21.14
CA SER A 441 -18.74 8.48 -19.81
C SER A 441 -17.72 7.35 -19.83
N SER A 442 -16.93 7.24 -18.76
CA SER A 442 -16.03 6.11 -18.50
C SER A 442 -16.34 5.49 -17.15
N TRP A 443 -15.83 4.30 -16.88
CA TRP A 443 -16.12 3.53 -15.68
C TRP A 443 -14.83 3.20 -14.94
N ALA A 444 -14.73 3.66 -13.69
CA ALA A 444 -13.62 3.33 -12.80
C ALA A 444 -13.95 2.04 -12.03
N SER A 445 -13.07 1.05 -12.11
CA SER A 445 -13.13 -0.22 -11.39
C SER A 445 -11.97 -0.31 -10.39
N PHE A 446 -12.28 -0.73 -9.17
CA PHE A 446 -11.33 -0.83 -8.04
C PHE A 446 -11.15 -2.31 -7.66
N ASP A 447 -9.94 -2.86 -7.83
CA ASP A 447 -9.61 -4.29 -7.61
C ASP A 447 -10.60 -5.26 -8.31
N GLY A 448 -11.17 -4.85 -9.46
CA GLY A 448 -12.14 -5.64 -10.23
C GLY A 448 -13.52 -5.80 -9.57
N ARG A 449 -13.89 -4.93 -8.62
CA ARG A 449 -15.11 -5.08 -7.81
C ARG A 449 -16.09 -3.94 -7.94
N GLN A 450 -15.81 -2.83 -7.28
CA GLN A 450 -16.69 -1.69 -7.29
C GLN A 450 -16.47 -0.92 -8.58
N ARG A 451 -17.53 -0.75 -9.37
CA ARG A 451 -17.53 0.08 -10.57
C ARG A 451 -18.29 1.37 -10.31
N ILE A 452 -17.69 2.49 -10.71
CA ILE A 452 -18.25 3.83 -10.54
C ILE A 452 -18.14 4.54 -11.87
N GLU A 453 -19.26 5.04 -12.38
CA GLU A 453 -19.29 5.85 -13.59
C GLU A 453 -18.68 7.23 -13.33
N LEU A 454 -17.83 7.68 -14.25
CA LEU A 454 -17.22 9.01 -14.31
C LEU A 454 -17.80 9.74 -15.51
N HIS A 455 -18.39 10.91 -15.25
CA HIS A 455 -18.92 11.78 -16.29
C HIS A 455 -17.80 12.69 -16.84
N PRO A 456 -18.00 13.29 -18.02
CA PRO A 456 -17.10 14.34 -18.51
C PRO A 456 -16.83 15.41 -17.44
N GLY A 457 -15.54 15.66 -17.17
CA GLY A 457 -15.04 16.51 -16.09
C GLY A 457 -14.68 15.77 -14.81
N ASP A 458 -15.20 14.57 -14.56
CA ASP A 458 -14.82 13.80 -13.37
C ASP A 458 -13.44 13.16 -13.54
N TYR A 459 -12.73 12.96 -12.43
CA TYR A 459 -11.45 12.26 -12.44
C TYR A 459 -11.21 11.43 -11.17
N VAL A 460 -10.30 10.47 -11.27
CA VAL A 460 -9.81 9.69 -10.13
C VAL A 460 -8.38 10.07 -9.83
N THR A 461 -8.11 10.44 -8.58
CA THR A 461 -6.76 10.65 -8.05
C THR A 461 -6.26 9.35 -7.44
N VAL A 462 -5.04 8.95 -7.78
CA VAL A 462 -4.38 7.73 -7.31
C VAL A 462 -3.05 8.10 -6.66
N SER A 463 -2.85 7.65 -5.43
CA SER A 463 -1.60 7.87 -4.67
C SER A 463 -1.27 6.67 -3.81
N ALA A 464 -0.01 6.53 -3.40
CA ALA A 464 0.38 5.51 -2.42
C ALA A 464 -0.42 5.67 -1.12
N SER A 465 -0.95 4.56 -0.62
CA SER A 465 -1.69 4.52 0.65
C SER A 465 -0.74 4.54 1.84
N ARG A 466 -1.13 5.25 2.90
CA ARG A 466 -0.52 5.15 4.23
C ARG A 466 -0.76 3.81 4.93
N TYR A 467 -1.70 3.01 4.43
CA TYR A 467 -2.12 1.75 5.03
C TYR A 467 -1.69 0.60 4.12
N PRO A 468 -0.43 0.12 4.20
CA PRO A 468 0.02 -1.01 3.42
C PRO A 468 -0.69 -2.30 3.86
N PHE A 469 -0.77 -3.26 2.95
CA PHE A 469 -1.34 -4.56 3.25
C PHE A 469 -0.27 -5.48 3.87
N ALA A 470 -0.50 -5.91 5.11
CA ALA A 470 0.44 -6.73 5.89
C ALA A 470 0.26 -8.22 5.56
N ASN A 471 1.06 -8.75 4.64
CA ASN A 471 1.00 -10.16 4.25
C ASN A 471 1.97 -11.02 5.08
N VAL A 472 1.47 -12.09 5.69
CA VAL A 472 2.31 -13.02 6.46
C VAL A 472 3.11 -13.92 5.51
N LEU A 473 4.40 -14.08 5.81
CA LEU A 473 5.33 -14.87 5.02
C LEU A 473 5.63 -16.25 5.64
N PRO A 474 5.78 -17.30 4.84
CA PRO A 474 6.31 -18.58 5.30
C PRO A 474 7.74 -18.45 5.82
N LYS A 475 8.07 -19.14 6.92
CA LYS A 475 9.39 -19.04 7.58
C LYS A 475 10.57 -19.40 6.67
N ALA A 476 10.39 -20.35 5.76
CA ALA A 476 11.48 -20.92 4.97
C ALA A 476 11.81 -20.16 3.67
N ARG A 477 11.07 -19.09 3.31
CA ARG A 477 11.10 -18.57 1.92
C ARG A 477 11.21 -17.05 1.76
N ARG A 478 11.85 -16.35 2.70
CA ARG A 478 11.93 -14.88 2.73
C ARG A 478 12.45 -14.22 1.43
N GLY A 479 13.29 -14.87 0.61
CA GLY A 479 13.85 -14.28 -0.62
C GLY A 479 13.42 -14.89 -1.96
N ASN A 480 13.06 -16.18 -2.01
CA ASN A 480 12.80 -16.89 -3.27
C ASN A 480 11.32 -17.08 -3.58
N ASP A 481 10.43 -16.60 -2.70
CA ASP A 481 8.99 -16.77 -2.81
C ASP A 481 8.43 -16.26 -4.14
N TRP A 482 8.79 -15.02 -4.52
CA TRP A 482 8.22 -14.40 -5.73
C TRP A 482 8.67 -15.10 -7.01
N VAL A 483 9.96 -15.42 -7.14
CA VAL A 483 10.49 -16.14 -8.31
C VAL A 483 9.87 -17.54 -8.41
N HIS A 484 9.71 -18.23 -7.27
CA HIS A 484 9.06 -19.54 -7.24
C HIS A 484 7.58 -19.45 -7.61
N SER A 485 6.85 -18.45 -7.10
CA SER A 485 5.46 -18.19 -7.48
C SER A 485 5.33 -17.91 -8.98
N ILE A 486 6.20 -17.09 -9.56
CA ILE A 486 6.19 -16.83 -11.01
C ILE A 486 6.50 -18.10 -11.81
N SER A 487 7.53 -18.85 -11.44
CA SER A 487 7.91 -20.07 -12.15
C SER A 487 6.81 -21.12 -12.10
N LYS A 488 6.10 -21.25 -10.96
CA LYS A 488 4.99 -22.18 -10.80
C LYS A 488 3.71 -21.73 -11.52
N THR A 489 3.35 -20.45 -11.43
CA THR A 489 2.07 -19.95 -11.95
C THR A 489 2.12 -19.65 -13.45
N LEU A 490 3.26 -19.17 -13.96
CA LEU A 490 3.44 -18.86 -15.38
C LEU A 490 4.21 -19.97 -16.14
N ASN A 491 4.53 -21.09 -15.48
CA ASN A 491 5.43 -22.12 -16.01
C ASN A 491 6.75 -21.54 -16.54
N TRP A 492 7.22 -20.47 -15.91
CA TRP A 492 8.44 -19.77 -16.32
C TRP A 492 9.63 -20.72 -16.18
N ASN A 493 10.36 -20.93 -17.27
CA ASN A 493 11.48 -21.88 -17.40
C ASN A 493 11.11 -23.38 -17.52
N SER A 494 9.88 -23.76 -17.88
CA SER A 494 9.57 -25.16 -18.19
C SER A 494 10.09 -25.65 -19.56
N ARG A 495 10.82 -24.80 -20.30
CA ARG A 495 11.30 -25.13 -21.65
C ARG A 495 12.52 -26.05 -21.58
N GLU A 496 12.51 -27.11 -22.38
CA GLU A 496 13.68 -27.98 -22.54
C GLU A 496 14.90 -27.18 -23.01
N ARG A 497 16.07 -27.41 -22.37
CA ARG A 497 17.32 -26.80 -22.81
C ARG A 497 17.60 -27.22 -24.25
N GLN A 498 17.82 -26.23 -25.12
CA GLN A 498 18.16 -26.46 -26.51
C GLN A 498 19.44 -27.31 -26.57
N LYS A 499 19.34 -28.51 -27.16
CA LYS A 499 20.50 -29.39 -27.35
C LYS A 499 21.47 -28.70 -28.29
N SER A 500 22.77 -28.75 -27.98
CA SER A 500 23.81 -28.28 -28.89
C SER A 500 23.69 -29.05 -30.22
N LEU A 501 23.79 -28.33 -31.35
CA LEU A 501 23.96 -28.95 -32.65
C LEU A 501 25.24 -29.81 -32.57
N LYS A 502 25.08 -31.12 -32.79
CA LYS A 502 26.19 -32.08 -32.83
C LYS A 502 26.95 -31.96 -34.14
#